data_AF-A0A520WHI8-F1
#
_entry.id   AF-A0A520WHI8-F1
#
_cell.length_a   1.000
_cell.length_b   1.000
_cell.length_c   1.000
_cell.angle_alpha   90.00
_cell.angle_beta   90.00
_cell.angle_gamma   90.00
#
_symmetry.space_group_name_H-M   'P 1'
#
loop_
_entity.id
_entity.type
_entity.pdbx_description
1 polymer ?
#
loop_
_entity_poly.entity_id
_entity_poly.type
_entity_poly.pdbx_seq_one_letter_code
_entity_poly.pdbx_strand_id
1 'polypeptide(L)'
;MIINNKSSIPKYFQLQSWLQDKIEQGYYATNDKIPTENELVQMSGISRATVRQALKNLEHDGYIIRKKRVGSFVKKNKRNLLNIPTIGILIPDIRSGYAAILARGAEDEANQNDISLILCNTDDKLSQATYHVERLIKLSVSGIIYIPVAATDKQNLEVINKLKRKNIPVVLADRGIQDSNLDFVTTNNFEGSRKITQHLIDNGHEKIAFLSNKLYSTERLRYDGFISKMKEINVNQDSSITILDDKAFDVNRYLTHVHKILKNRKKFTAVYAGHDRIALLFYAGAKHLGLEVPKDFSLVGYDNMPLTTISLTTMHQPIYEMGQESMKLIISRINNEKMNVKNIILNSNLIERSSVRLIQ
;
A
#
# COMPACT_ATOMS: atom_id res chain seq x y z
N MET A 1 40.67 -21.78 -9.00
CA MET A 1 40.64 -22.55 -10.26
C MET A 1 39.37 -22.16 -11.00
N ILE A 2 39.41 -21.81 -12.29
CA ILE A 2 38.23 -21.26 -13.01
C ILE A 2 37.17 -22.34 -13.24
N ILE A 3 37.58 -23.58 -13.50
CA ILE A 3 36.70 -24.71 -13.80
C ILE A 3 37.01 -25.90 -12.90
N ASN A 4 35.99 -26.45 -12.25
CA ASN A 4 36.05 -27.71 -11.53
C ASN A 4 35.35 -28.80 -12.35
N ASN A 5 36.14 -29.69 -12.95
CA ASN A 5 35.65 -30.81 -13.76
C ASN A 5 34.96 -31.93 -12.94
N LYS A 6 35.12 -31.93 -11.61
CA LYS A 6 34.45 -32.89 -10.71
C LYS A 6 33.11 -32.38 -10.19
N SER A 7 32.73 -31.14 -10.51
CA SER A 7 31.46 -30.53 -10.09
C SER A 7 30.32 -30.93 -11.05
N SER A 8 29.11 -31.11 -10.51
CA SER A 8 27.87 -31.29 -11.28
C SER A 8 27.41 -29.99 -11.99
N ILE A 9 28.03 -28.85 -11.68
CA ILE A 9 27.66 -27.56 -12.24
C ILE A 9 28.17 -27.45 -13.70
N PRO A 10 27.32 -27.03 -14.66
CA PRO A 10 27.74 -26.86 -16.05
C PRO A 10 28.93 -25.91 -16.21
N LYS A 11 29.89 -26.27 -17.08
CA LYS A 11 31.16 -25.51 -17.25
C LYS A 11 30.95 -24.06 -17.71
N TYR A 12 29.93 -23.79 -18.54
CA TYR A 12 29.61 -22.42 -18.95
C TYR A 12 29.18 -21.57 -17.74
N PHE A 13 28.41 -22.16 -16.81
CA PHE A 13 27.92 -21.49 -15.62
C PHE A 13 29.07 -21.21 -14.66
N GLN A 14 29.99 -22.16 -14.47
CA GLN A 14 31.20 -21.95 -13.67
C GLN A 14 32.05 -20.78 -14.20
N LEU A 15 32.24 -20.67 -15.52
CA LEU A 15 32.96 -19.55 -16.13
C LEU A 15 32.19 -18.22 -15.99
N GLN A 16 30.87 -18.24 -16.17
CA GLN A 16 29.99 -17.10 -15.98
C GLN A 16 30.11 -16.56 -14.55
N SER A 17 29.92 -17.42 -13.54
CA SER A 17 30.01 -17.03 -12.12
C SER A 17 31.40 -16.51 -11.76
N TRP A 18 32.46 -17.10 -12.30
CA TRP A 18 33.82 -16.61 -12.07
C TRP A 18 34.05 -15.21 -12.66
N LEU A 19 33.60 -14.95 -13.89
CA LEU A 19 33.69 -13.62 -14.50
C LEU A 19 32.83 -12.58 -13.76
N GLN A 20 31.64 -12.97 -13.33
CA GLN A 20 30.76 -12.15 -12.51
C GLN A 20 31.45 -11.76 -11.20
N ASP A 21 31.99 -12.72 -10.47
CA ASP A 21 32.72 -12.50 -9.21
C ASP A 21 33.91 -11.54 -9.41
N LYS A 22 34.65 -11.65 -10.53
CA LYS A 22 35.74 -10.71 -10.85
C LYS A 22 35.26 -9.30 -11.13
N ILE A 23 34.11 -9.14 -11.79
CA ILE A 23 33.51 -7.81 -12.01
C ILE A 23 33.03 -7.23 -10.68
N GLU A 24 32.37 -8.03 -9.84
CA GLU A 24 31.84 -7.61 -8.53
C GLU A 24 32.93 -7.27 -7.51
N GLN A 25 34.07 -7.98 -7.54
CA GLN A 25 35.27 -7.66 -6.75
C GLN A 25 36.05 -6.44 -7.30
N GLY A 26 35.62 -5.84 -8.40
CA GLY A 26 36.28 -4.68 -9.00
C GLY A 26 37.59 -4.98 -9.74
N TYR A 27 37.88 -6.26 -10.04
CA TYR A 27 39.04 -6.63 -10.85
C TYR A 27 38.94 -6.13 -12.30
N TYR A 28 37.71 -5.98 -12.80
CA TYR A 28 37.39 -5.28 -14.04
C TYR A 28 36.46 -4.11 -13.72
N ALA A 29 36.92 -2.87 -13.93
CA ALA A 29 36.13 -1.67 -13.71
C ALA A 29 35.11 -1.43 -14.83
N THR A 30 34.21 -0.48 -14.62
CA THR A 30 33.23 -0.09 -15.65
C THR A 30 33.93 0.37 -16.92
N ASN A 31 33.48 -0.12 -18.08
CA ASN A 31 34.07 0.06 -19.41
C ASN A 31 35.43 -0.64 -19.62
N ASP A 32 35.95 -1.39 -18.65
CA ASP A 32 37.13 -2.21 -18.89
C ASP A 32 36.80 -3.34 -19.85
N LYS A 33 37.80 -3.68 -20.66
CA LYS A 33 37.73 -4.83 -21.56
C LYS A 33 38.00 -6.09 -20.74
N ILE A 34 37.05 -7.02 -20.76
CA ILE A 34 37.29 -8.37 -20.19
C ILE A 34 38.08 -9.23 -21.19
N PRO A 35 38.68 -10.36 -20.75
CA PRO A 35 39.41 -11.23 -21.63
C PRO A 35 38.57 -11.68 -22.84
N THR A 36 39.22 -11.76 -23.99
CA THR A 36 38.62 -12.20 -25.25
C THR A 36 38.21 -13.66 -25.20
N GLU A 37 37.35 -14.09 -26.13
CA GLU A 37 36.96 -15.51 -26.25
C GLU A 37 38.17 -16.45 -26.30
N ASN A 38 39.27 -16.04 -26.96
CA ASN A 38 40.47 -16.85 -27.08
C ASN A 38 41.24 -16.94 -25.76
N GLU A 39 41.40 -15.82 -25.06
CA GLU A 39 42.06 -15.79 -23.75
C GLU A 39 41.26 -16.60 -22.74
N LEU A 40 39.93 -16.49 -22.74
CA LEU A 40 39.05 -17.28 -21.87
C LEU A 40 39.14 -18.78 -22.16
N VAL A 41 39.26 -19.19 -23.42
CA VAL A 41 39.52 -20.60 -23.78
C VAL A 41 40.86 -21.07 -23.20
N GLN A 42 41.93 -20.27 -23.33
CA GLN A 42 43.25 -20.60 -22.80
C GLN A 42 43.26 -20.67 -21.26
N MET A 43 42.59 -19.74 -20.60
CA MET A 43 42.53 -19.64 -19.13
C MET A 43 41.69 -20.75 -18.49
N SER A 44 40.57 -21.12 -19.14
CA SER A 44 39.59 -22.04 -18.55
C SER A 44 39.73 -23.48 -19.05
N GLY A 45 40.37 -23.71 -20.19
CA GLY A 45 40.51 -25.01 -20.82
C GLY A 45 39.20 -25.60 -21.36
N ILE A 46 38.15 -24.79 -21.54
CA ILE A 46 36.85 -25.24 -22.07
C ILE A 46 36.68 -24.84 -23.55
N SER A 47 35.74 -25.48 -24.24
CA SER A 47 35.51 -25.22 -25.67
C SER A 47 35.03 -23.78 -25.93
N ARG A 48 35.36 -23.26 -27.11
CA ARG A 48 34.93 -21.91 -27.54
C ARG A 48 33.40 -21.76 -27.53
N ALA A 49 32.65 -22.81 -27.84
CA ALA A 49 31.18 -22.79 -27.78
C ALA A 49 30.67 -22.56 -26.35
N THR A 50 31.29 -23.21 -25.36
CA THR A 50 30.96 -23.06 -23.94
C THR A 50 31.32 -21.67 -23.41
N VAL A 51 32.48 -21.11 -23.83
CA VAL A 51 32.85 -19.71 -23.52
C VAL A 51 31.84 -18.72 -24.09
N ARG A 52 31.41 -18.92 -25.35
CA ARG A 52 30.40 -18.08 -25.99
C ARG A 52 29.07 -18.12 -25.25
N GLN A 53 28.65 -19.29 -24.76
CA GLN A 53 27.44 -19.42 -23.96
C GLN A 53 27.55 -18.63 -22.65
N ALA A 54 28.69 -18.74 -21.94
CA ALA A 54 28.92 -17.98 -20.70
C ALA A 54 28.88 -16.46 -20.93
N LEU A 55 29.54 -15.97 -21.99
CA LEU A 55 29.53 -14.55 -22.35
C LEU A 55 28.15 -14.07 -22.81
N LYS A 56 27.38 -14.92 -23.51
CA LYS A 56 26.00 -14.59 -23.90
C LYS A 56 25.10 -14.44 -22.68
N ASN A 57 25.25 -15.30 -21.68
CA ASN A 57 24.53 -15.20 -20.42
C ASN A 57 24.94 -13.92 -19.65
N LEU A 58 26.24 -13.64 -19.52
CA LEU A 58 26.72 -12.41 -18.87
C LEU A 58 26.22 -11.12 -19.54
N GLU A 59 26.10 -11.13 -20.88
CA GLU A 59 25.51 -10.02 -21.64
C GLU A 59 24.00 -9.91 -21.40
N HIS A 60 23.29 -11.04 -21.38
CA HIS A 60 21.87 -11.10 -21.07
C HIS A 60 21.57 -10.59 -19.65
N ASP A 61 22.38 -10.99 -18.67
CA ASP A 61 22.30 -10.59 -17.26
C ASP A 61 22.79 -9.14 -17.04
N GLY A 62 23.26 -8.47 -18.10
CA GLY A 62 23.60 -7.06 -18.07
C GLY A 62 24.96 -6.72 -17.46
N TYR A 63 25.81 -7.70 -17.18
CA TYR A 63 27.17 -7.47 -16.64
C TYR A 63 28.13 -6.92 -17.69
N ILE A 64 27.95 -7.27 -18.96
CA ILE A 64 28.83 -6.85 -20.05
C ILE A 64 28.03 -6.35 -21.27
N ILE A 65 28.71 -5.62 -22.14
CA ILE A 65 28.27 -5.31 -23.50
C ILE A 65 29.28 -5.88 -24.50
N ARG A 66 28.80 -6.51 -25.57
CA ARG A 66 29.68 -7.03 -26.62
C ARG A 66 29.68 -6.12 -27.84
N LYS A 67 30.85 -5.62 -28.20
CA LYS A 67 31.08 -4.80 -29.38
C LYS A 67 31.74 -5.66 -30.46
N LYS A 68 31.05 -5.84 -31.59
CA LYS A 68 31.50 -6.65 -32.73
C LYS A 68 32.91 -6.22 -33.16
N ARG A 69 33.85 -7.19 -33.24
CA ARG A 69 35.28 -7.00 -33.59
C ARG A 69 36.12 -6.16 -32.61
N VAL A 70 35.55 -5.71 -31.49
CA VAL A 70 36.27 -4.88 -30.50
C VAL A 70 36.49 -5.65 -29.19
N GLY A 71 35.49 -6.41 -28.74
CA GLY A 71 35.55 -7.25 -27.55
C GLY A 71 34.33 -7.11 -26.65
N SER A 72 34.44 -7.65 -25.44
CA SER A 72 33.43 -7.56 -24.40
C SER A 72 33.90 -6.58 -23.33
N PHE A 73 33.01 -5.70 -22.89
CA PHE A 73 33.32 -4.65 -21.91
C PHE A 73 32.38 -4.71 -20.74
N VAL A 74 32.86 -4.45 -19.54
CA VAL A 74 32.03 -4.36 -18.34
C VAL A 74 31.03 -3.21 -18.52
N LYS A 75 29.74 -3.53 -18.46
CA LYS A 75 28.69 -2.52 -18.45
C LYS A 75 28.68 -1.87 -17.08
N LYS A 76 28.37 -0.56 -16.99
CA LYS A 76 28.19 0.12 -15.71
C LYS A 76 27.18 -0.67 -14.87
N ASN A 77 27.69 -1.41 -13.90
CA ASN A 77 26.87 -2.26 -13.06
C ASN A 77 26.07 -1.32 -12.15
N LYS A 78 24.76 -1.23 -12.37
CA LYS A 78 23.86 -0.49 -11.48
C LYS A 78 23.62 -1.26 -10.16
N ARG A 79 24.19 -2.45 -9.99
CA ARG A 79 24.30 -3.12 -8.69
C ARG A 79 25.47 -2.56 -7.90
N ASN A 80 25.34 -1.30 -7.48
CA ASN A 80 26.03 -0.87 -6.27
C ASN A 80 25.30 -1.56 -5.11
N LEU A 81 25.86 -2.64 -4.57
CA LEU A 81 25.49 -3.13 -3.23
C LEU A 81 25.64 -2.04 -2.14
N LEU A 82 26.29 -0.92 -2.49
CA LEU A 82 26.45 0.28 -1.66
C LEU A 82 25.26 1.26 -1.70
N ASN A 83 24.25 1.09 -2.58
CA ASN A 83 23.08 1.99 -2.67
C ASN A 83 21.82 1.22 -3.07
N ILE A 84 21.34 0.34 -2.20
CA ILE A 84 20.00 -0.25 -2.31
C ILE A 84 18.98 0.90 -2.17
N PRO A 85 18.14 1.19 -3.18
CA PRO A 85 17.12 2.21 -3.07
C PRO A 85 16.26 1.93 -1.85
N THR A 86 16.04 2.96 -1.04
CA THR A 86 15.28 2.82 0.20
C THR A 86 14.02 3.65 0.11
N ILE A 87 12.87 3.02 0.34
CA ILE A 87 11.56 3.69 0.32
C ILE A 87 11.05 3.83 1.75
N GLY A 88 10.65 5.05 2.12
CA GLY A 88 9.93 5.29 3.37
C GLY A 88 8.45 4.99 3.21
N ILE A 89 7.85 4.27 4.16
CA ILE A 89 6.39 4.07 4.22
C ILE A 89 5.87 4.68 5.51
N LEU A 90 5.09 5.75 5.38
CA LEU A 90 4.44 6.42 6.50
C LEU A 90 3.00 5.94 6.62
N ILE A 91 2.71 5.22 7.70
CA ILE A 91 1.39 4.68 8.02
C ILE A 91 0.88 5.24 9.35
N PRO A 92 -0.44 5.31 9.59
CA PRO A 92 -0.97 5.80 10.86
C PRO A 92 -0.54 4.94 12.06
N ASP A 93 -0.91 3.66 12.07
CA ASP A 93 -0.54 2.73 13.13
C ASP A 93 -0.48 1.30 12.58
N ILE A 94 0.68 0.65 12.67
CA ILE A 94 0.89 -0.74 12.25
C ILE A 94 -0.08 -1.72 12.94
N ARG A 95 -0.55 -1.39 14.15
CA ARG A 95 -1.45 -2.22 14.96
C ARG A 95 -2.91 -2.13 14.50
N SER A 96 -3.24 -1.20 13.61
CA SER A 96 -4.61 -1.01 13.10
C SER A 96 -5.12 -2.15 12.22
N GLY A 97 -4.27 -3.11 11.86
CA GLY A 97 -4.59 -4.27 11.03
C GLY A 97 -4.46 -3.97 9.53
N TYR A 98 -5.19 -2.99 8.99
CA TYR A 98 -5.09 -2.64 7.57
C TYR A 98 -3.68 -2.18 7.17
N ALA A 99 -3.02 -1.40 8.03
CA ALA A 99 -1.71 -0.83 7.72
C ALA A 99 -0.61 -1.89 7.58
N ALA A 100 -0.70 -3.00 8.32
CA ALA A 100 0.22 -4.13 8.19
C ALA A 100 0.03 -4.88 6.86
N ILE A 101 -1.21 -5.04 6.41
CA ILE A 101 -1.53 -5.67 5.12
C ILE A 101 -0.98 -4.82 3.96
N LEU A 102 -1.16 -3.49 4.03
CA LEU A 102 -0.61 -2.57 3.03
C LEU A 102 0.91 -2.60 2.99
N ALA A 103 1.54 -2.53 4.18
CA ALA A 103 2.99 -2.61 4.30
C ALA A 103 3.53 -3.94 3.74
N ARG A 104 2.82 -5.06 3.97
CA ARG A 104 3.20 -6.37 3.44
C ARG A 104 3.15 -6.41 1.91
N GLY A 105 2.08 -5.90 1.29
CA GLY A 105 2.01 -5.82 -0.17
C GLY A 105 3.10 -4.94 -0.77
N ALA A 106 3.41 -3.81 -0.13
CA ALA A 106 4.52 -2.96 -0.54
C ALA A 106 5.89 -3.64 -0.38
N GLU A 107 6.10 -4.42 0.70
CA GLU A 107 7.31 -5.20 0.95
C GLU A 107 7.52 -6.29 -0.09
N ASP A 108 6.47 -7.03 -0.44
CA ASP A 108 6.57 -8.11 -1.42
C ASP A 108 6.94 -7.60 -2.81
N GLU A 109 6.44 -6.42 -3.20
CA GLU A 109 6.85 -5.75 -4.44
C GLU A 109 8.27 -5.17 -4.35
N ALA A 110 8.65 -4.59 -3.19
CA ALA A 110 10.00 -4.08 -2.98
C ALA A 110 11.07 -5.17 -3.05
N ASN A 111 10.79 -6.34 -2.47
CA ASN A 111 11.69 -7.50 -2.49
C ASN A 111 11.96 -8.01 -3.91
N GLN A 112 10.96 -7.96 -4.79
CA GLN A 112 11.12 -8.36 -6.20
C GLN A 112 12.01 -7.39 -7.00
N ASN A 113 12.23 -6.17 -6.48
CA ASN A 113 12.93 -5.09 -7.16
C ASN A 113 14.23 -4.67 -6.45
N ASP A 114 14.74 -5.49 -5.52
CA ASP A 114 15.93 -5.20 -4.72
C ASP A 114 15.85 -3.84 -3.99
N ILE A 115 14.73 -3.54 -3.32
CA ILE A 115 14.45 -2.28 -2.60
C ILE A 115 14.31 -2.50 -1.09
N SER A 116 14.95 -1.63 -0.30
CA SER A 116 14.82 -1.58 1.15
C SER A 116 13.62 -0.73 1.59
N LEU A 117 13.01 -1.11 2.72
CA LEU A 117 11.89 -0.36 3.31
C LEU A 117 12.24 0.21 4.69
N ILE A 118 11.78 1.44 4.94
CA ILE A 118 11.73 2.03 6.28
C ILE A 118 10.28 2.36 6.61
N LEU A 119 9.70 1.61 7.54
CA LEU A 119 8.34 1.84 8.02
C LEU A 119 8.33 2.87 9.16
N CYS A 120 7.36 3.78 9.14
CA CYS A 120 7.21 4.88 10.11
C CYS A 120 5.75 5.03 10.54
N ASN A 121 5.48 4.91 11.84
CA ASN A 121 4.17 5.17 12.43
C ASN A 121 3.97 6.66 12.68
N THR A 122 2.97 7.27 12.04
CA THR A 122 2.63 8.68 12.20
C THR A 122 1.65 8.92 13.36
N ASP A 123 1.03 7.88 13.90
CA ASP A 123 -0.01 7.94 14.94
C ASP A 123 -1.15 8.92 14.60
N ASP A 124 -1.42 9.12 13.31
CA ASP A 124 -2.33 10.14 12.79
C ASP A 124 -2.01 11.59 13.25
N LYS A 125 -0.74 11.87 13.59
CA LYS A 125 -0.26 13.17 14.05
C LYS A 125 0.63 13.85 13.01
N LEU A 126 0.31 15.11 12.72
CA LEU A 126 1.09 15.94 11.80
C LEU A 126 2.55 16.14 12.24
N SER A 127 2.78 16.28 13.55
CA SER A 127 4.12 16.40 14.12
C SER A 127 4.98 15.16 13.86
N GLN A 128 4.41 13.96 14.02
CA GLN A 128 5.08 12.69 13.78
C GLN A 128 5.35 12.47 12.29
N ALA A 129 4.36 12.75 11.42
CA ALA A 129 4.57 12.69 9.97
C ALA A 129 5.71 13.63 9.54
N THR A 130 5.74 14.85 10.06
CA THR A 130 6.80 15.82 9.79
C THR A 130 8.17 15.33 10.28
N TYR A 131 8.24 14.82 11.51
CA TYR A 131 9.46 14.27 12.10
C TYR A 131 10.03 13.12 11.25
N HIS A 132 9.18 12.17 10.84
CA HIS A 132 9.60 11.03 10.03
C HIS A 132 10.06 11.47 8.64
N VAL A 133 9.34 12.39 7.99
CA VAL A 133 9.76 12.95 6.70
C VAL A 133 11.13 13.60 6.79
N GLU A 134 11.39 14.41 7.81
CA GLU A 134 12.71 15.04 7.99
C GLU A 134 13.82 14.03 8.23
N ARG A 135 13.55 12.97 9.00
CA ARG A 135 14.49 11.88 9.23
C ARG A 135 14.76 11.09 7.94
N LEU A 136 13.74 10.77 7.17
CA LEU A 136 13.88 10.04 5.91
C LEU A 136 14.64 10.86 4.86
N ILE A 137 14.45 12.18 4.82
CA ILE A 137 15.28 13.09 4.00
C ILE A 137 16.76 12.99 4.40
N LYS A 138 17.06 13.00 5.71
CA LYS A 138 18.45 12.85 6.22
C LYS A 138 19.05 11.48 5.91
N LEU A 139 18.22 10.45 5.83
CA LEU A 139 18.60 9.09 5.43
C LEU A 139 18.67 8.91 3.90
N SER A 140 18.48 9.98 3.13
CA SER A 140 18.56 9.96 1.66
C SER A 140 17.67 8.89 1.01
N VAL A 141 16.44 8.72 1.52
CA VAL A 141 15.48 7.81 0.90
C VAL A 141 15.20 8.19 -0.56
N SER A 142 14.97 7.17 -1.39
CA SER A 142 14.72 7.33 -2.81
C SER A 142 13.29 7.75 -3.13
N GLY A 143 12.35 7.50 -2.21
CA GLY A 143 10.93 7.82 -2.38
C GLY A 143 10.14 7.57 -1.11
N ILE A 144 8.90 8.07 -1.08
CA ILE A 144 7.99 7.86 0.06
C ILE A 144 6.60 7.42 -0.40
N ILE A 145 6.07 6.39 0.24
CA ILE A 145 4.64 6.07 0.25
C ILE A 145 4.05 6.70 1.50
N TYR A 146 3.08 7.61 1.32
CA TYR A 146 2.51 8.39 2.42
C TYR A 146 1.01 8.14 2.54
N ILE A 147 0.57 7.72 3.73
CA ILE A 147 -0.85 7.76 4.11
C ILE A 147 -1.08 9.05 4.90
N PRO A 148 -1.82 10.04 4.34
CA PRO A 148 -2.20 11.26 5.04
C PRO A 148 -2.74 11.05 6.45
N VAL A 149 -2.30 11.90 7.37
CA VAL A 149 -2.71 11.87 8.78
C VAL A 149 -4.06 12.56 8.98
N ALA A 150 -4.64 12.40 10.17
CA ALA A 150 -5.85 13.09 10.63
C ALA A 150 -5.63 14.62 10.76
N ALA A 151 -5.48 15.30 9.64
CA ALA A 151 -5.25 16.74 9.53
C ALA A 151 -5.87 17.26 8.22
N THR A 152 -5.91 18.57 8.05
CA THR A 152 -6.42 19.18 6.81
C THR A 152 -5.54 18.81 5.61
N ASP A 153 -6.13 18.82 4.42
CA ASP A 153 -5.41 18.57 3.16
C ASP A 153 -4.24 19.54 2.97
N LYS A 154 -4.40 20.81 3.37
CA LYS A 154 -3.33 21.82 3.38
C LYS A 154 -2.15 21.40 4.26
N GLN A 155 -2.42 20.97 5.49
CA GLN A 155 -1.38 20.54 6.43
C GLN A 155 -0.64 19.30 5.94
N ASN A 156 -1.36 18.33 5.39
CA ASN A 156 -0.75 17.15 4.77
C ASN A 156 0.12 17.53 3.55
N LEU A 157 -0.30 18.51 2.76
CA LEU A 157 0.49 19.01 1.63
C LEU A 157 1.78 19.72 2.08
N GLU A 158 1.76 20.43 3.21
CA GLU A 158 2.95 21.07 3.80
C GLU A 158 4.02 20.05 4.18
N VAL A 159 3.63 18.87 4.70
CA VAL A 159 4.55 17.74 4.96
C VAL A 159 5.22 17.30 3.66
N ILE A 160 4.45 17.09 2.60
CA ILE A 160 4.94 16.62 1.30
C ILE A 160 5.82 17.66 0.59
N ASN A 161 5.54 18.95 0.76
CA ASN A 161 6.34 20.01 0.16
C ASN A 161 7.81 19.98 0.61
N LYS A 162 8.10 19.42 1.80
CA LYS A 162 9.49 19.18 2.25
C LYS A 162 10.22 18.19 1.35
N LEU A 163 9.53 17.14 0.88
CA LEU A 163 10.05 16.10 0.00
C LEU A 163 10.21 16.59 -1.44
N LYS A 164 9.20 17.33 -1.94
CA LYS A 164 9.24 17.95 -3.28
C LYS A 164 10.46 18.85 -3.47
N ARG A 165 10.80 19.68 -2.46
CA ARG A 165 11.99 20.54 -2.49
C ARG A 165 13.33 19.76 -2.56
N LYS A 166 13.31 18.47 -2.24
CA LYS A 166 14.48 17.58 -2.31
C LYS A 166 14.41 16.62 -3.51
N ASN A 167 13.44 16.81 -4.41
CA ASN A 167 13.17 15.92 -5.54
C ASN A 167 12.94 14.46 -5.12
N ILE A 168 12.36 14.24 -3.95
CA ILE A 168 11.97 12.91 -3.48
C ILE A 168 10.52 12.66 -3.93
N PRO A 169 10.26 11.66 -4.79
CA PRO A 169 8.92 11.33 -5.24
C PRO A 169 8.05 10.82 -4.08
N VAL A 170 6.74 11.08 -4.19
CA VAL A 170 5.74 10.69 -3.19
C VAL A 170 4.55 10.06 -3.89
N VAL A 171 4.13 8.89 -3.41
CA VAL A 171 2.86 8.25 -3.76
C VAL A 171 1.96 8.29 -2.54
N LEU A 172 0.73 8.78 -2.70
CA LEU A 172 -0.30 8.69 -1.68
C LEU A 172 -0.94 7.29 -1.71
N ALA A 173 -1.19 6.72 -0.55
CA ALA A 173 -1.85 5.41 -0.43
C ALA A 173 -3.03 5.49 0.55
N ASP A 174 -4.10 4.75 0.25
CA ASP A 174 -5.38 4.71 0.97
C ASP A 174 -6.09 6.06 0.99
N ARG A 175 -5.54 7.02 1.74
CA ARG A 175 -6.05 8.39 1.90
C ARG A 175 -5.37 9.32 0.90
N GLY A 176 -6.17 10.20 0.32
CA GLY A 176 -5.73 11.25 -0.60
C GLY A 176 -5.71 12.63 0.04
N ILE A 177 -5.11 13.58 -0.68
CA ILE A 177 -5.14 15.02 -0.45
C ILE A 177 -5.82 15.64 -1.67
N GLN A 178 -6.89 16.39 -1.44
CA GLN A 178 -7.65 17.00 -2.53
C GLN A 178 -6.79 17.99 -3.33
N ASP A 179 -7.01 18.02 -4.65
CA ASP A 179 -6.33 18.89 -5.62
C ASP A 179 -4.79 18.75 -5.61
N SER A 180 -4.27 17.63 -5.13
CA SER A 180 -2.85 17.33 -5.18
C SER A 180 -2.46 16.74 -6.55
N ASN A 181 -1.43 17.31 -7.18
CA ASN A 181 -0.80 16.74 -8.37
C ASN A 181 0.22 15.65 -7.95
N LEU A 182 -0.27 14.58 -7.32
CA LEU A 182 0.50 13.48 -6.78
C LEU A 182 -0.11 12.16 -7.22
N ASP A 183 0.73 11.14 -7.44
CA ASP A 183 0.23 9.79 -7.66
C ASP A 183 -0.52 9.30 -6.43
N PHE A 184 -1.62 8.59 -6.65
CA PHE A 184 -2.52 8.16 -5.59
C PHE A 184 -3.07 6.77 -5.87
N VAL A 185 -2.99 5.88 -4.90
CA VAL A 185 -3.62 4.56 -4.93
C VAL A 185 -4.63 4.45 -3.81
N THR A 186 -5.88 4.14 -4.17
CA THR A 186 -6.98 3.99 -3.21
C THR A 186 -8.00 2.97 -3.71
N THR A 187 -9.11 2.84 -3.02
CA THR A 187 -10.26 2.06 -3.46
C THR A 187 -11.43 2.96 -3.88
N ASN A 188 -12.42 2.38 -4.55
CA ASN A 188 -13.67 3.02 -4.95
C ASN A 188 -14.61 3.33 -3.77
N ASN A 189 -14.14 4.06 -2.75
CA ASN A 189 -14.82 4.33 -1.48
C ASN A 189 -16.26 4.83 -1.62
N PHE A 190 -16.51 5.78 -2.54
CA PHE A 190 -17.84 6.31 -2.82
C PHE A 190 -18.80 5.23 -3.36
N GLU A 191 -18.40 4.51 -4.42
CA GLU A 191 -19.21 3.45 -5.01
C GLU A 191 -19.39 2.25 -4.07
N GLY A 192 -18.33 1.87 -3.34
CA GLY A 192 -18.42 0.82 -2.33
C GLY A 192 -19.41 1.19 -1.22
N SER A 193 -19.45 2.47 -0.83
CA SER A 193 -20.41 2.95 0.15
C SER A 193 -21.85 3.01 -0.38
N ARG A 194 -22.04 3.39 -1.66
CA ARG A 194 -23.35 3.28 -2.32
C ARG A 194 -23.84 1.83 -2.33
N LYS A 195 -22.98 0.86 -2.62
CA LYS A 195 -23.31 -0.58 -2.63
C LYS A 195 -23.71 -1.11 -1.26
N ILE A 196 -22.94 -0.82 -0.21
CA ILE A 196 -23.29 -1.29 1.15
C ILE A 196 -24.56 -0.63 1.68
N THR A 197 -24.79 0.64 1.33
CA THR A 197 -26.03 1.35 1.66
C THR A 197 -27.22 0.76 0.90
N GLN A 198 -27.06 0.43 -0.38
CA GLN A 198 -28.07 -0.26 -1.17
C GLN A 198 -28.42 -1.61 -0.54
N HIS A 199 -27.43 -2.40 -0.12
CA HIS A 199 -27.67 -3.68 0.57
C HIS A 199 -28.52 -3.52 1.84
N LEU A 200 -28.30 -2.46 2.64
CA LEU A 200 -29.15 -2.16 3.79
C LEU A 200 -30.59 -1.82 3.37
N ILE A 201 -30.77 -1.00 2.34
CA ILE A 201 -32.08 -0.61 1.81
C ILE A 201 -32.83 -1.82 1.25
N ASP A 202 -32.15 -2.70 0.51
CA ASP A 202 -32.71 -3.93 -0.05
C ASP A 202 -33.19 -4.89 1.06
N ASN A 203 -32.63 -4.75 2.26
CA ASN A 203 -33.06 -5.46 3.48
C ASN A 203 -34.10 -4.69 4.32
N GLY A 204 -34.70 -3.63 3.77
CA GLY A 204 -35.77 -2.85 4.41
C GLY A 204 -35.29 -1.78 5.38
N HIS A 205 -33.99 -1.46 5.42
CA HIS A 205 -33.46 -0.44 6.32
C HIS A 205 -33.47 0.95 5.70
N GLU A 206 -34.34 1.83 6.19
CA GLU A 206 -34.34 3.27 5.83
C GLU A 206 -33.75 4.16 6.93
N LYS A 207 -33.89 3.74 8.20
CA LYS A 207 -33.37 4.48 9.35
C LYS A 207 -31.98 3.97 9.71
N ILE A 208 -30.95 4.54 9.08
CA ILE A 208 -29.57 4.06 9.21
C ILE A 208 -28.77 5.07 10.03
N ALA A 209 -28.25 4.64 11.18
CA ALA A 209 -27.28 5.43 11.93
C ALA A 209 -25.92 5.36 11.23
N PHE A 210 -25.14 6.44 11.26
CA PHE A 210 -23.84 6.53 10.59
C PHE A 210 -22.78 7.11 11.52
N LEU A 211 -21.64 6.45 11.66
CA LEU A 211 -20.51 6.93 12.46
C LEU A 211 -19.21 6.80 11.67
N SER A 212 -18.54 7.92 11.43
CA SER A 212 -17.33 8.02 10.60
C SER A 212 -16.48 9.23 11.02
N ASN A 213 -15.46 9.56 10.25
CA ASN A 213 -14.54 10.67 10.47
C ASN A 213 -14.46 11.61 9.25
N LYS A 214 -14.55 12.92 9.46
CA LYS A 214 -14.49 13.91 8.38
C LYS A 214 -13.06 14.28 7.96
N LEU A 215 -12.04 13.94 8.76
CA LEU A 215 -10.65 14.24 8.44
C LEU A 215 -10.05 13.27 7.40
N TYR A 216 -10.55 12.04 7.30
CA TYR A 216 -10.03 11.05 6.35
C TYR A 216 -10.78 11.13 5.02
N SER A 217 -10.05 11.33 3.92
CA SER A 217 -10.63 11.47 2.58
C SER A 217 -11.44 10.25 2.14
N THR A 218 -11.01 9.05 2.49
CA THR A 218 -11.76 7.80 2.23
C THR A 218 -13.10 7.79 2.96
N GLU A 219 -13.13 8.19 4.23
CA GLU A 219 -14.36 8.25 5.04
C GLU A 219 -15.31 9.39 4.63
N ARG A 220 -14.78 10.52 4.11
CA ARG A 220 -15.58 11.55 3.44
C ARG A 220 -16.31 10.96 2.23
N LEU A 221 -15.58 10.27 1.34
CA LEU A 221 -16.17 9.63 0.17
C LEU A 221 -17.19 8.54 0.53
N ARG A 222 -16.96 7.79 1.62
CA ARG A 222 -17.95 6.84 2.14
C ARG A 222 -19.20 7.59 2.60
N TYR A 223 -19.06 8.65 3.38
CA TYR A 223 -20.22 9.46 3.78
C TYR A 223 -20.98 10.03 2.57
N ASP A 224 -20.28 10.54 1.56
CA ASP A 224 -20.91 11.06 0.35
C ASP A 224 -21.67 9.96 -0.42
N GLY A 225 -21.12 8.76 -0.50
CA GLY A 225 -21.77 7.60 -1.13
C GLY A 225 -23.03 7.17 -0.39
N PHE A 226 -22.96 7.11 0.94
CA PHE A 226 -24.11 6.88 1.82
C PHE A 226 -25.21 7.93 1.59
N ILE A 227 -24.88 9.21 1.71
CA ILE A 227 -25.85 10.31 1.53
C ILE A 227 -26.44 10.30 0.12
N SER A 228 -25.62 10.04 -0.90
CA SER A 228 -26.09 9.97 -2.29
C SER A 228 -27.14 8.88 -2.46
N LYS A 229 -26.96 7.72 -1.84
CA LYS A 229 -27.90 6.61 -1.91
C LYS A 229 -29.17 6.88 -1.09
N MET A 230 -29.06 7.49 0.08
CA MET A 230 -30.23 7.86 0.90
C MET A 230 -31.10 8.93 0.23
N LYS A 231 -30.50 9.85 -0.54
CA LYS A 231 -31.24 10.84 -1.34
C LYS A 231 -32.07 10.20 -2.46
N GLU A 232 -31.58 9.12 -3.08
CA GLU A 232 -32.32 8.43 -4.16
C GLU A 232 -33.65 7.83 -3.70
N ILE A 233 -33.75 7.47 -2.42
CA ILE A 233 -35.00 6.97 -1.80
C ILE A 233 -35.76 8.05 -1.01
N ASN A 234 -35.39 9.32 -1.16
CA ASN A 234 -36.00 10.47 -0.47
C ASN A 234 -35.98 10.38 1.08
N VAL A 235 -34.99 9.69 1.65
CA VAL A 235 -34.84 9.58 3.11
C VAL A 235 -33.81 10.59 3.62
N ASN A 236 -34.30 11.57 4.39
CA ASN A 236 -33.45 12.53 5.08
C ASN A 236 -32.78 11.90 6.31
N GLN A 237 -31.49 12.14 6.47
CA GLN A 237 -30.74 11.61 7.61
C GLN A 237 -31.01 12.40 8.89
N ASP A 238 -31.28 11.67 9.98
CA ASP A 238 -31.40 12.24 11.31
C ASP A 238 -29.99 12.54 11.87
N SER A 239 -29.72 13.82 12.10
CA SER A 239 -28.44 14.32 12.61
C SER A 239 -28.11 13.83 14.03
N SER A 240 -29.09 13.35 14.79
CA SER A 240 -28.86 12.77 16.12
C SER A 240 -28.26 11.36 16.10
N ILE A 241 -28.33 10.67 14.95
CA ILE A 241 -27.76 9.33 14.73
C ILE A 241 -26.68 9.32 13.65
N THR A 242 -26.29 10.51 13.17
CA THR A 242 -25.19 10.70 12.21
C THR A 242 -24.07 11.47 12.88
N ILE A 243 -22.90 10.86 13.05
CA ILE A 243 -21.75 11.47 13.68
C ILE A 243 -20.55 11.39 12.74
N LEU A 244 -19.98 12.55 12.43
CA LEU A 244 -18.71 12.69 11.72
C LEU A 244 -17.69 13.30 12.69
N ASP A 245 -16.87 12.44 13.30
CA ASP A 245 -15.80 12.89 14.20
C ASP A 245 -14.77 13.71 13.44
N ASP A 246 -14.08 14.60 14.13
CA ASP A 246 -13.15 15.56 13.54
C ASP A 246 -11.79 15.59 14.21
N LYS A 247 -11.43 14.47 14.84
CA LYS A 247 -10.13 14.26 15.46
C LYS A 247 -9.59 12.88 15.07
N ALA A 248 -8.28 12.69 15.23
CA ALA A 248 -7.65 11.39 15.02
C ALA A 248 -8.36 10.29 15.82
N PHE A 249 -8.61 9.13 15.20
CA PHE A 249 -9.34 8.02 15.81
C PHE A 249 -8.84 7.72 17.24
N ASP A 250 -9.78 7.72 18.19
CA ASP A 250 -9.53 7.38 19.59
C ASP A 250 -10.63 6.47 20.10
N VAL A 251 -10.25 5.34 20.70
CA VAL A 251 -11.20 4.29 21.12
C VAL A 251 -12.21 4.82 22.13
N ASN A 252 -11.79 5.60 23.12
CA ASN A 252 -12.66 6.10 24.19
C ASN A 252 -13.67 7.13 23.67
N ARG A 253 -13.21 8.03 22.81
CA ARG A 253 -14.11 9.01 22.17
C ARG A 253 -15.11 8.32 21.25
N TYR A 254 -14.68 7.34 20.45
CA TYR A 254 -15.60 6.60 19.59
C TYR A 254 -16.57 5.72 20.40
N LEU A 255 -16.16 5.15 21.53
CA LEU A 255 -17.08 4.50 22.46
C LEU A 255 -18.15 5.49 22.97
N THR A 256 -17.78 6.74 23.26
CA THR A 256 -18.76 7.77 23.65
C THR A 256 -19.78 8.04 22.54
N HIS A 257 -19.32 8.12 21.29
CA HIS A 257 -20.19 8.28 20.12
C HIS A 257 -21.11 7.09 19.91
N VAL A 258 -20.58 5.87 20.03
CA VAL A 258 -21.36 4.62 19.98
C VAL A 258 -22.45 4.63 21.05
N HIS A 259 -22.12 4.95 22.30
CA HIS A 259 -23.11 5.03 23.38
C HIS A 259 -24.18 6.08 23.09
N LYS A 260 -23.81 7.24 22.54
CA LYS A 260 -24.77 8.29 22.15
C LYS A 260 -25.74 7.78 21.08
N ILE A 261 -25.26 7.07 20.06
CA ILE A 261 -26.09 6.48 19.02
C ILE A 261 -26.98 5.38 19.62
N LEU A 262 -26.41 4.44 20.37
CA LEU A 262 -27.16 3.33 20.97
C LEU A 262 -28.24 3.80 21.97
N LYS A 263 -28.02 4.90 22.71
CA LYS A 263 -29.08 5.52 23.54
C LYS A 263 -30.28 5.98 22.73
N ASN A 264 -30.09 6.27 21.44
CA ASN A 264 -31.15 6.61 20.49
C ASN A 264 -31.64 5.38 19.71
N ARG A 265 -31.57 4.16 20.27
CA ARG A 265 -31.93 2.88 19.61
C ARG A 265 -33.23 2.94 18.81
N LYS A 266 -34.28 3.59 19.31
CA LYS A 266 -35.58 3.69 18.62
C LYS A 266 -35.54 4.47 17.29
N LYS A 267 -34.48 5.23 17.01
CA LYS A 267 -34.34 6.07 15.82
C LYS A 267 -33.72 5.38 14.61
N PHE A 268 -33.14 4.19 14.76
CA PHE A 268 -32.50 3.47 13.67
C PHE A 268 -32.85 1.98 13.66
N THR A 269 -32.64 1.32 12.54
CA THR A 269 -32.77 -0.14 12.41
C THR A 269 -31.48 -0.78 11.89
N ALA A 270 -30.58 0.01 11.31
CA ALA A 270 -29.23 -0.40 10.97
C ALA A 270 -28.20 0.66 11.38
N VAL A 271 -26.95 0.23 11.51
CA VAL A 271 -25.77 1.08 11.71
C VAL A 271 -24.81 0.82 10.56
N TYR A 272 -24.35 1.90 9.92
CA TYR A 272 -23.18 1.89 9.06
C TYR A 272 -22.01 2.52 9.84
N ALA A 273 -21.09 1.65 10.25
CA ALA A 273 -19.80 2.04 10.79
C ALA A 273 -18.81 2.34 9.66
N GLY A 274 -18.18 3.52 9.68
CA GLY A 274 -17.29 4.00 8.63
C GLY A 274 -16.12 3.06 8.32
N HIS A 275 -15.72 2.23 9.28
CA HIS A 275 -14.79 1.11 9.13
C HIS A 275 -14.98 0.06 10.23
N ASP A 276 -14.36 -1.11 10.06
CA ASP A 276 -14.58 -2.31 10.89
C ASP A 276 -14.21 -2.11 12.37
N ARG A 277 -13.19 -1.29 12.68
CA ARG A 277 -12.88 -0.95 14.09
C ARG A 277 -14.01 -0.17 14.76
N ILE A 278 -14.75 0.68 14.05
CA ILE A 278 -15.95 1.33 14.59
C ILE A 278 -17.06 0.29 14.80
N ALA A 279 -17.23 -0.66 13.86
CA ALA A 279 -18.22 -1.73 13.99
C ALA A 279 -17.97 -2.60 15.23
N LEU A 280 -16.71 -2.93 15.54
CA LEU A 280 -16.33 -3.62 16.77
C LEU A 280 -16.76 -2.86 18.04
N LEU A 281 -16.65 -1.53 18.04
CA LEU A 281 -17.11 -0.71 19.17
C LEU A 281 -18.64 -0.74 19.30
N PHE A 282 -19.39 -0.78 18.20
CA PHE A 282 -20.83 -1.02 18.24
C PHE A 282 -21.18 -2.39 18.82
N TYR A 283 -20.48 -3.45 18.44
CA TYR A 283 -20.67 -4.77 19.04
C TYR A 283 -20.41 -4.77 20.55
N ALA A 284 -19.29 -4.17 20.99
CA ALA A 284 -18.96 -4.07 22.41
C ALA A 284 -20.00 -3.25 23.18
N GLY A 285 -20.41 -2.10 22.64
CA GLY A 285 -21.43 -1.24 23.24
C GLY A 285 -22.82 -1.90 23.28
N ALA A 286 -23.21 -2.61 22.22
CA ALA A 286 -24.46 -3.35 22.18
C ALA A 286 -24.50 -4.43 23.27
N LYS A 287 -23.44 -5.24 23.37
CA LYS A 287 -23.31 -6.27 24.40
C LYS A 287 -23.42 -5.69 25.81
N HIS A 288 -22.80 -4.54 26.07
CA HIS A 288 -22.88 -3.87 27.38
C HIS A 288 -24.31 -3.41 27.72
N LEU A 289 -25.11 -3.06 26.72
CA LEU A 289 -26.51 -2.65 26.88
C LEU A 289 -27.51 -3.82 26.76
N GLY A 290 -27.05 -5.07 26.66
CA GLY A 290 -27.91 -6.23 26.47
C GLY A 290 -28.59 -6.28 25.10
N LEU A 291 -28.05 -5.58 24.10
CA LEU A 291 -28.53 -5.58 22.71
C LEU A 291 -27.76 -6.61 21.87
N GLU A 292 -28.44 -7.18 20.90
CA GLU A 292 -27.91 -8.19 19.99
C GLU A 292 -27.86 -7.69 18.53
N VAL A 293 -26.76 -7.99 17.84
CA VAL A 293 -26.62 -7.77 16.39
C VAL A 293 -26.68 -9.14 15.69
N PRO A 294 -27.56 -9.36 14.71
CA PRO A 294 -28.41 -8.37 14.04
C PRO A 294 -29.81 -8.20 14.66
N LYS A 295 -30.18 -8.84 15.77
CA LYS A 295 -31.59 -8.91 16.22
C LYS A 295 -32.19 -7.55 16.57
N ASP A 296 -31.48 -6.71 17.31
CA ASP A 296 -31.93 -5.38 17.66
C ASP A 296 -31.69 -4.42 16.50
N PHE A 297 -30.49 -4.39 15.94
CA PHE A 297 -30.14 -3.61 14.75
C PHE A 297 -29.15 -4.36 13.85
N SER A 298 -29.24 -4.12 12.55
CA SER A 298 -28.22 -4.56 11.58
C SER A 298 -26.97 -3.68 11.69
N LEU A 299 -25.80 -4.23 11.42
CA LEU A 299 -24.53 -3.52 11.48
C LEU A 299 -23.69 -3.87 10.27
N VAL A 300 -23.14 -2.85 9.61
CA VAL A 300 -22.18 -3.02 8.53
C VAL A 300 -20.90 -2.23 8.81
N GLY A 301 -19.79 -2.72 8.27
CA GLY A 301 -18.47 -2.09 8.39
C GLY A 301 -17.81 -1.83 7.03
N TYR A 302 -16.51 -1.61 7.07
CA TYR A 302 -15.65 -1.41 5.91
C TYR A 302 -14.23 -1.88 6.28
N ASP A 303 -13.53 -2.52 5.35
CA ASP A 303 -12.13 -3.01 5.37
C ASP A 303 -12.01 -4.54 5.26
N ASN A 304 -13.02 -5.30 5.69
CA ASN A 304 -12.96 -6.76 5.82
C ASN A 304 -11.75 -7.24 6.63
N MET A 305 -11.55 -6.60 7.79
CA MET A 305 -10.52 -7.01 8.73
C MET A 305 -10.78 -8.45 9.20
N PRO A 306 -9.72 -9.23 9.52
CA PRO A 306 -9.87 -10.56 10.09
C PRO A 306 -10.39 -10.47 11.53
N LEU A 307 -11.71 -10.34 11.68
CA LEU A 307 -12.40 -10.25 12.96
C LEU A 307 -12.87 -11.64 13.37
N THR A 308 -12.15 -12.27 14.30
CA THR A 308 -12.41 -13.67 14.69
C THR A 308 -13.69 -13.85 15.51
N THR A 309 -14.23 -12.79 16.09
CA THR A 309 -15.33 -12.84 17.05
C THR A 309 -16.69 -12.43 16.49
N ILE A 310 -16.74 -11.87 15.27
CA ILE A 310 -17.98 -11.35 14.68
C ILE A 310 -18.07 -11.67 13.19
N SER A 311 -19.27 -12.08 12.76
CA SER A 311 -19.59 -12.33 11.35
C SER A 311 -20.18 -11.06 10.72
N LEU A 312 -19.30 -10.06 10.53
CA LEU A 312 -19.66 -8.71 10.09
C LEU A 312 -19.79 -8.62 8.56
N THR A 313 -20.95 -8.18 8.06
CA THR A 313 -21.14 -7.70 6.69
C THR A 313 -20.32 -6.42 6.50
N THR A 314 -19.45 -6.39 5.49
CA THR A 314 -18.45 -5.33 5.34
C THR A 314 -18.01 -5.20 3.87
N MET A 315 -17.43 -4.07 3.51
CA MET A 315 -16.74 -3.92 2.21
C MET A 315 -15.30 -4.41 2.32
N HIS A 316 -14.95 -5.42 1.54
CA HIS A 316 -13.57 -5.85 1.36
C HIS A 316 -12.81 -4.90 0.46
N GLN A 317 -11.69 -4.42 0.97
CA GLN A 317 -10.72 -3.61 0.24
C GLN A 317 -9.51 -4.48 -0.15
N PRO A 318 -9.00 -4.38 -1.39
CA PRO A 318 -7.76 -5.02 -1.82
C PRO A 318 -6.54 -4.26 -1.27
N ILE A 319 -6.36 -4.28 0.07
CA ILE A 319 -5.36 -3.49 0.80
C ILE A 319 -3.94 -3.95 0.48
N TYR A 320 -3.75 -5.26 0.28
CA TYR A 320 -2.44 -5.82 -0.07
C TYR A 320 -2.01 -5.32 -1.46
N GLU A 321 -2.91 -5.40 -2.43
CA GLU A 321 -2.72 -4.91 -3.80
C GLU A 321 -2.53 -3.40 -3.82
N MET A 322 -3.21 -2.65 -2.96
CA MET A 322 -2.96 -1.23 -2.79
C MET A 322 -1.50 -0.94 -2.41
N GLY A 323 -0.92 -1.76 -1.52
CA GLY A 323 0.50 -1.69 -1.17
C GLY A 323 1.41 -2.00 -2.37
N GLN A 324 1.09 -3.05 -3.13
CA GLN A 324 1.84 -3.44 -4.33
C GLN A 324 1.81 -2.33 -5.40
N GLU A 325 0.63 -1.83 -5.75
CA GLU A 325 0.48 -0.77 -6.75
C GLU A 325 1.14 0.54 -6.30
N SER A 326 1.09 0.86 -5.01
CA SER A 326 1.81 2.02 -4.45
C SER A 326 3.33 1.87 -4.63
N MET A 327 3.85 0.65 -4.41
CA MET A 327 5.26 0.34 -4.61
C MET A 327 5.66 0.37 -6.09
N LYS A 328 4.87 -0.21 -6.99
CA LYS A 328 5.11 -0.15 -8.45
C LYS A 328 5.18 1.29 -8.94
N LEU A 329 4.24 2.14 -8.51
CA LEU A 329 4.23 3.54 -8.89
C LEU A 329 5.47 4.30 -8.39
N ILE A 330 5.87 4.11 -7.12
CA ILE A 330 7.06 4.80 -6.61
C ILE A 330 8.33 4.29 -7.31
N ILE A 331 8.40 3.00 -7.67
CA ILE A 331 9.50 2.41 -8.45
C ILE A 331 9.62 3.09 -9.83
N SER A 332 8.51 3.22 -10.56
CA SER A 332 8.49 3.95 -11.84
C SER A 332 9.02 5.39 -11.70
N ARG A 333 8.66 6.07 -10.61
CA ARG A 333 9.12 7.44 -10.35
C ARG A 333 10.61 7.54 -10.05
N ILE A 334 11.16 6.66 -9.20
CA ILE A 334 12.60 6.68 -8.88
C ILE A 334 13.47 6.29 -10.09
N ASN A 335 12.90 5.52 -11.03
CA ASN A 335 13.55 5.19 -12.30
C ASN A 335 13.46 6.31 -13.35
N ASN A 336 12.89 7.47 -13.00
CA ASN A 336 12.71 8.65 -13.86
C ASN A 336 11.85 8.39 -15.11
N GLU A 337 10.86 7.52 -14.99
CA GLU A 337 9.88 7.33 -16.06
C GLU A 337 9.04 8.62 -16.22
N LYS A 338 9.07 9.20 -17.41
CA LYS A 338 8.24 10.37 -17.73
C LYS A 338 6.79 9.94 -17.86
N MET A 339 6.04 10.10 -16.77
CA MET A 339 4.64 9.70 -16.68
C MET A 339 3.78 10.84 -16.13
N ASN A 340 2.55 10.95 -16.63
CA ASN A 340 1.53 11.79 -16.01
C ASN A 340 1.21 11.27 -14.61
N VAL A 341 0.62 12.11 -13.76
CA VAL A 341 0.09 11.68 -12.47
C VAL A 341 -0.94 10.58 -12.68
N LYS A 342 -0.84 9.51 -11.88
CA LYS A 342 -1.74 8.36 -11.91
C LYS A 342 -2.56 8.28 -10.64
N ASN A 343 -3.87 8.17 -10.82
CA ASN A 343 -4.81 7.83 -9.76
C ASN A 343 -5.32 6.41 -10.02
N ILE A 344 -4.83 5.45 -9.24
CA ILE A 344 -5.24 4.04 -9.31
C ILE A 344 -6.37 3.83 -8.30
N ILE A 345 -7.56 3.46 -8.78
CA ILE A 345 -8.73 3.17 -7.95
C ILE A 345 -9.01 1.68 -8.07
N LEU A 346 -8.77 0.94 -6.99
CA LEU A 346 -9.02 -0.48 -6.90
C LEU A 346 -10.48 -0.76 -6.53
N ASN A 347 -11.01 -1.89 -7.00
CA ASN A 347 -12.39 -2.28 -6.74
C ASN A 347 -12.55 -2.95 -5.38
N SER A 348 -13.41 -2.38 -4.53
CA SER A 348 -13.89 -3.01 -3.31
C SER A 348 -15.14 -3.87 -3.59
N ASN A 349 -15.31 -4.94 -2.82
CA ASN A 349 -16.41 -5.90 -2.96
C ASN A 349 -17.21 -6.03 -1.66
N LEU A 350 -18.53 -6.13 -1.75
CA LEU A 350 -19.38 -6.38 -0.58
C LEU A 350 -19.22 -7.84 -0.14
N ILE A 351 -18.95 -8.04 1.14
CA ILE A 351 -18.91 -9.36 1.77
C ILE A 351 -20.12 -9.46 2.70
N GLU A 352 -21.13 -10.20 2.28
CA GLU A 352 -22.34 -10.44 3.04
C GLU A 352 -22.11 -11.53 4.10
N ARG A 353 -22.51 -11.23 5.33
CA ARG A 353 -22.43 -12.12 6.49
C ARG A 353 -23.68 -11.97 7.35
N SER A 354 -23.64 -12.44 8.59
CA SER A 354 -24.84 -12.54 9.44
C SER A 354 -25.14 -11.31 10.29
N SER A 355 -24.49 -10.16 10.06
CA SER A 355 -24.73 -8.94 10.84
C SER A 355 -25.82 -8.03 10.25
N VAL A 356 -26.47 -8.44 9.17
CA VAL A 356 -27.63 -7.76 8.58
C VAL A 356 -28.82 -8.70 8.60
N ARG A 357 -29.99 -8.19 9.00
CA ARG A 357 -31.27 -8.89 8.91
C ARG A 357 -32.21 -8.21 7.92
N LEU A 358 -33.09 -8.98 7.30
CA LEU A 358 -34.24 -8.46 6.59
C LEU A 358 -35.27 -7.92 7.61
N ILE A 359 -35.78 -6.71 7.37
CA ILE A 359 -36.94 -6.17 8.08
C ILE A 359 -38.14 -6.31 7.17
N GLN A 360 -39.12 -7.10 7.61
CA GLN A 360 -40.43 -7.22 6.95
C GLN A 360 -41.35 -6.07 7.35
#